data_AF-A0A150W1W2-F1
#
_entry.id   AF-A0A150W1W2-F1
#
_cell.length_a   1.000
_cell.length_b   1.000
_cell.length_c   1.000
_cell.angle_alpha   90.00
_cell.angle_beta   90.00
_cell.angle_gamma   90.00
#
_symmetry.space_group_name_H-M   'P 1'
#
loop_
_entity.id
_entity.type
_entity.pdbx_description
1 polymer ?
#
loop_
_entity_poly.entity_id
_entity_poly.type
_entity_poly.pdbx_seq_one_letter_code
_entity_poly.pdbx_strand_id
1 'polypeptide(L)'
;MASTVPGGRDRVLAVIKGSGQIADDLVELLSPVARVVVEADDANDPTLHPGIGPASEAFGIVRWPSYVEIGADGRIANRESATELFGDSAAELAPQTV
;
A
#
# COMPACT_ATOMS: atom_id res chain seq x y z
N MET A 1 -11.83 8.13 -2.74
CA MET A 1 -11.38 8.00 -4.15
C MET A 1 -10.37 9.11 -4.42
N ALA A 2 -9.08 8.78 -4.63
CA ALA A 2 -8.02 9.79 -4.76
C ALA A 2 -8.02 10.54 -6.10
N SER A 3 -8.60 9.96 -7.15
CA SER A 3 -8.75 10.59 -8.48
C SER A 3 -9.74 11.75 -8.53
N THR A 4 -10.65 11.82 -7.54
CA THR A 4 -11.71 12.84 -7.49
C THR A 4 -11.39 14.00 -6.55
N VAL A 5 -10.20 13.99 -5.94
CA VAL A 5 -9.76 15.01 -4.98
C VAL A 5 -8.53 15.72 -5.55
N PRO A 6 -8.52 17.06 -5.67
CA PRO A 6 -7.32 17.79 -6.08
C PRO A 6 -6.11 17.44 -5.20
N GLY A 7 -5.02 16.97 -5.82
CA GLY A 7 -3.82 16.50 -5.12
C GLY A 7 -3.99 15.18 -4.37
N GLY A 8 -5.09 14.45 -4.58
CA GLY A 8 -5.35 13.16 -3.91
C GLY A 8 -4.28 12.12 -4.23
N ARG A 9 -3.85 12.04 -5.50
CA ARG A 9 -2.72 11.20 -5.92
C ARG A 9 -1.43 11.53 -5.17
N ASP A 10 -1.15 12.81 -4.95
CA ASP A 10 0.11 13.26 -4.35
C ASP A 10 0.19 12.94 -2.85
N ARG A 11 -0.96 12.63 -2.23
CA ARG A 11 -1.09 12.26 -0.82
C ARG A 11 -1.06 10.76 -0.58
N VAL A 12 -1.05 9.94 -1.63
CA VAL A 12 -1.07 8.48 -1.52
C VAL A 12 0.21 7.91 -2.12
N LEU A 13 0.92 7.10 -1.33
CA LEU A 13 2.08 6.32 -1.77
C LEU A 13 1.69 4.84 -1.80
N ALA A 14 1.80 4.22 -2.96
CA ALA A 14 1.68 2.78 -3.13
C ALA A 14 3.09 2.18 -3.26
N VAL A 15 3.43 1.24 -2.39
CA VAL A 15 4.67 0.49 -2.48
C VAL A 15 4.36 -0.93 -2.92
N ILE A 16 4.95 -1.35 -4.04
CA ILE A 16 4.83 -2.70 -4.58
C ILE A 16 6.14 -3.41 -4.29
N LYS A 17 6.07 -4.52 -3.55
CA LYS A 17 7.22 -5.40 -3.35
C LYS A 17 7.22 -6.50 -4.41
N GLY A 18 8.34 -6.67 -5.11
CA GLY A 18 8.54 -7.69 -6.13
C GLY A 18 8.86 -7.11 -7.51
N SER A 19 8.76 -7.94 -8.54
CA SER A 19 9.14 -7.57 -9.92
C SER A 19 8.36 -8.35 -10.97
N GLY A 20 8.53 -7.99 -12.25
CA GLY A 20 7.92 -8.66 -13.40
C GLY A 20 6.51 -8.18 -13.74
N GLN A 21 5.84 -8.89 -14.65
CA GLN A 21 4.58 -8.43 -15.27
C GLN A 21 3.49 -8.08 -14.24
N ILE A 22 3.39 -8.81 -13.13
CA ILE A 22 2.40 -8.52 -12.09
C ILE A 22 2.68 -7.16 -11.43
N ALA A 23 3.95 -6.82 -11.21
CA ALA A 23 4.33 -5.52 -10.68
C ALA A 23 4.01 -4.41 -11.69
N ASP A 24 4.29 -4.65 -12.98
CA ASP A 24 3.98 -3.70 -14.06
C ASP A 24 2.46 -3.43 -14.17
N ASP A 25 1.64 -4.49 -14.12
CA ASP A 25 0.18 -4.39 -14.14
C ASP A 25 -0.35 -3.59 -12.93
N LEU A 26 0.22 -3.82 -11.75
CA LEU A 26 -0.13 -3.06 -10.53
C LEU A 26 0.31 -1.60 -10.62
N VAL A 27 1.47 -1.32 -11.22
CA VAL A 27 1.93 0.06 -11.47
C VAL A 27 0.94 0.77 -12.39
N GLU A 28 0.53 0.14 -13.50
CA GLU A 28 -0.45 0.72 -14.43
C GLU A 28 -1.79 1.01 -13.73
N LEU A 29 -2.27 0.05 -12.94
CA LEU A 29 -3.54 0.17 -12.21
C LEU A 29 -3.53 1.30 -11.16
N LEU A 30 -2.43 1.46 -10.42
CA LEU A 30 -2.35 2.36 -9.26
C LEU A 30 -1.84 3.76 -9.60
N SER A 31 -1.08 3.93 -10.67
CA SER A 31 -0.51 5.23 -11.09
C SER A 31 -1.52 6.38 -11.22
N PRO A 32 -2.79 6.16 -11.63
CA PRO A 32 -3.78 7.24 -11.67
C PRO A 32 -4.17 7.80 -10.30
N VAL A 33 -4.01 7.02 -9.22
CA VAL A 33 -4.56 7.34 -7.88
C VAL A 33 -3.50 7.43 -6.79
N ALA A 34 -2.26 7.02 -7.06
CA ALA A 34 -1.16 7.08 -6.11
C ALA A 34 0.17 7.38 -6.81
N ARG A 35 1.14 7.88 -6.04
CA ARG A 35 2.56 7.77 -6.40
C ARG A 35 2.97 6.33 -6.15
N VAL A 36 3.51 5.66 -7.16
CA VAL A 36 3.89 4.24 -7.06
C VAL A 36 5.40 4.11 -6.96
N VAL A 37 5.87 3.30 -6.02
CA VAL A 37 7.27 2.89 -5.86
C VAL A 37 7.31 1.38 -5.92
N VAL A 38 8.22 0.84 -6.73
CA VAL A 38 8.47 -0.61 -6.80
C VAL A 38 9.77 -0.89 -6.07
N GLU A 39 9.70 -1.75 -5.06
CA GLU A 39 10.87 -2.29 -4.36
C GLU A 39 11.12 -3.69 -4.91
N ALA A 40 12.20 -3.85 -5.67
CA ALA A 40 12.58 -5.16 -6.19
C ALA A 40 12.96 -6.11 -5.03
N ASP A 41 12.72 -7.40 -5.20
CA ASP A 41 12.94 -8.43 -4.16
C ASP A 41 14.42 -8.71 -3.84
N ASP A 42 15.37 -7.93 -4.36
CA ASP A 42 16.79 -8.24 -4.24
C ASP A 42 17.51 -7.35 -3.21
N ALA A 43 18.44 -7.97 -2.48
CA ALA A 43 19.43 -7.29 -1.63
C ALA A 43 20.40 -6.40 -2.45
N ASN A 44 20.23 -6.37 -3.77
CA ASN A 44 21.07 -5.70 -4.75
C ASN A 44 20.28 -4.76 -5.68
N ASP A 45 19.17 -4.18 -5.22
CA ASP A 45 18.54 -3.08 -5.97
C ASP A 45 19.52 -1.89 -6.00
N PRO A 46 20.07 -1.50 -7.18
CA PRO A 46 21.05 -0.43 -7.28
C PRO A 46 20.44 0.95 -6.97
N THR A 47 19.13 1.05 -6.83
CA THR A 47 18.41 2.26 -6.44
C THR A 47 18.23 2.40 -4.93
N LEU A 48 18.48 1.34 -4.15
CA LEU A 48 18.50 1.41 -2.69
C LEU A 48 19.70 2.23 -2.24
N HIS A 49 19.43 3.33 -1.55
CA HIS A 49 20.47 4.12 -0.92
C HIS A 49 21.12 3.31 0.21
N PRO A 50 22.47 3.28 0.32
CA PRO A 50 23.13 2.59 1.43
C PRO A 50 22.59 3.07 2.78
N GLY A 51 22.17 2.14 3.63
CA GLY A 51 21.60 2.40 4.94
C GLY A 51 20.08 2.65 4.99
N ILE A 52 19.39 2.61 3.85
CA ILE A 52 17.92 2.65 3.78
C ILE A 52 17.41 1.25 3.47
N GLY A 53 16.70 0.64 4.42
CA GLY A 53 16.02 -0.64 4.23
C GLY A 53 14.70 -0.49 3.48
N PRO A 54 14.09 -1.60 3.02
CA PRO A 54 12.80 -1.58 2.34
C PRO A 54 11.72 -0.89 3.17
N ALA A 55 10.76 -0.24 2.52
CA ALA A 55 9.63 0.43 3.16
C ALA A 55 8.85 -0.52 4.07
N SER A 56 8.75 -1.79 3.68
CA SER A 56 8.13 -2.83 4.52
C SER A 56 8.79 -3.00 5.89
N GLU A 57 10.11 -2.86 5.99
CA GLU A 57 10.83 -2.88 7.26
C GLU A 57 10.62 -1.58 8.03
N ALA A 58 10.78 -0.43 7.35
CA ALA A 58 10.59 0.89 7.96
C ALA A 58 9.20 1.08 8.56
N PHE A 59 8.16 0.53 7.91
CA PHE A 59 6.77 0.59 8.36
C PHE A 59 6.32 -0.63 9.17
N GLY A 60 7.20 -1.60 9.46
CA GLY A 60 6.88 -2.80 10.24
C GLY A 60 5.77 -3.67 9.62
N ILE A 61 5.74 -3.77 8.29
CA ILE A 61 4.76 -4.54 7.53
C ILE A 61 5.17 -6.01 7.49
N VAL A 62 4.38 -6.83 8.17
CA VAL A 62 4.61 -8.29 8.26
C VAL A 62 3.60 -9.10 7.45
N ARG A 63 2.58 -8.45 6.88
CA ARG A 63 1.50 -9.06 6.08
C ARG A 63 1.12 -8.15 4.91
N TRP A 64 0.67 -8.76 3.82
CA TRP A 64 0.30 -8.05 2.59
C TRP A 64 -1.11 -8.48 2.12
N PRO A 65 -1.90 -7.57 1.50
CA PRO A 65 -1.69 -6.12 1.45
C PRO A 65 -1.91 -5.47 2.83
N SER A 66 -1.25 -4.34 3.07
CA SER A 66 -1.39 -3.54 4.29
C SER A 66 -1.47 -2.06 3.97
N TYR A 67 -2.14 -1.32 4.85
CA TYR A 67 -2.38 0.11 4.76
C TYR A 67 -1.80 0.80 5.98
N VAL A 68 -1.16 1.94 5.76
CA VAL A 68 -0.54 2.75 6.82
C VAL A 68 -1.00 4.19 6.62
N GLU A 69 -1.55 4.78 7.67
CA GLU A 69 -1.85 6.20 7.70
C GLU A 69 -0.71 6.96 8.37
N ILE A 70 -0.21 8.00 7.70
CA ILE A 70 0.82 8.88 8.22
C ILE A 70 0.17 10.21 8.61
N GLY A 71 0.30 10.56 9.89
CA GLY A 71 -0.16 11.84 10.42
C GLY A 71 0.65 13.01 9.84
N ALA A 72 0.11 14.22 9.97
CA ALA A 72 0.77 15.44 9.50
C ALA A 72 2.12 15.73 10.20
N ASP A 73 2.37 15.11 11.36
CA ASP A 73 3.64 15.17 12.08
C ASP A 73 4.68 14.15 11.56
N GLY A 74 4.35 13.40 10.52
CA GLY A 74 5.20 12.38 9.91
C GLY A 74 5.23 11.05 10.68
N ARG A 75 4.40 10.89 11.72
CA ARG A 75 4.32 9.63 12.48
C ARG A 75 3.21 8.73 11.95
N ILE A 76 3.33 7.44 12.22
CA ILE A 76 2.27 6.46 11.93
C ILE A 76 1.08 6.77 12.84
N ALA A 77 -0.06 7.12 12.23
CA ALA A 77 -1.32 7.36 12.91
C ALA A 77 -2.14 6.07 13.04
N ASN A 78 -2.11 5.21 12.01
CA ASN A 78 -2.84 3.94 11.98
C ASN A 78 -2.13 2.90 11.08
N ARG A 79 -2.37 1.61 11.35
CA ARG A 79 -1.92 0.48 10.53
C ARG A 79 -3.01 -0.59 10.50
N GLU A 80 -3.40 -1.02 9.30
CA GLU A 80 -4.41 -2.04 9.09
C GLU A 80 -3.94 -3.02 8.01
N SER A 81 -4.15 -4.33 8.23
CA SER A 81 -3.96 -5.32 7.17
C SER A 81 -5.25 -5.56 6.39
N ALA A 82 -5.18 -5.95 5.12
CA ALA A 82 -6.37 -6.15 4.28
C ALA A 82 -7.38 -7.15 4.85
N THR A 83 -6.92 -8.14 5.63
CA THR A 83 -7.80 -9.08 6.35
C THR A 83 -8.69 -8.38 7.38
N GLU A 84 -8.19 -7.30 8.01
CA GLU A 84 -8.92 -6.54 9.03
C GLU A 84 -9.84 -5.51 8.37
N LEU A 85 -9.40 -4.88 7.28
CA LEU A 85 -10.18 -3.91 6.50
C LEU A 85 -11.39 -4.49 5.78
N PHE A 86 -11.27 -5.70 5.23
CA PHE A 86 -12.35 -6.36 4.50
C PHE A 86 -13.04 -7.48 5.28
N GLY A 87 -12.58 -7.76 6.51
CA GLY A 87 -13.19 -8.75 7.40
C GLY A 87 -14.61 -8.39 7.81
N ASP A 88 -14.89 -7.09 8.02
CA ASP A 88 -16.22 -6.60 8.38
C ASP A 88 -17.21 -6.56 7.20
N SER A 89 -16.72 -6.44 5.96
CA SER A 89 -17.60 -6.43 4.77
C SER A 89 -18.22 -7.81 4.48
N ALA A 90 -17.65 -8.90 4.99
CA ALA A 90 -18.21 -10.24 4.85
C ALA A 90 -19.35 -10.52 5.85
N ALA A 91 -19.44 -9.75 6.95
CA ALA A 91 -20.47 -9.94 7.97
C ALA A 91 -21.84 -9.34 7.57
N GLU A 92 -21.88 -8.41 6.62
CA GLU A 92 -23.11 -7.70 6.21
C GLU A 92 -23.90 -8.40 5.09
N LEU A 93 -23.43 -9.55 4.58
CA LEU A 93 -24.11 -10.31 3.53
C LEU A 93 -24.82 -11.58 4.02
N ALA A 94 -25.04 -11.73 5.33
CA ALA A 94 -26.04 -12.70 5.79
C ALA A 94 -27.44 -12.14 5.48
N PRO A 95 -28.22 -12.72 4.53
CA PRO A 95 -29.58 -12.29 4.32
C PRO A 95 -30.38 -12.51 5.60
N GLN A 96 -30.84 -11.41 6.20
CA GLN A 96 -31.90 -11.41 7.21
C GLN A 96 -33.20 -11.88 6.53
N THR A 97 -33.50 -13.16 6.72
CA THR A 97 -34.80 -13.84 6.94
C THR A 97 -36.03 -13.41 6.12
N VAL A 98 -36.77 -14.41 5.58
CA VAL A 98 -38.14 -14.77 6.05
C VAL A 98 -38.31 -16.29 5.95
#